data_AF-A0A8S0FJR4-F1
#
_entry.id   AF-A0A8S0FJR4-F1
#
_cell.length_a   1.000
_cell.length_b   1.000
_cell.length_c   1.000
_cell.angle_alpha   90.00
_cell.angle_beta   90.00
_cell.angle_gamma   90.00
#
_symmetry.space_group_name_H-M   'P 1'
#
loop_
_entity.id
_entity.type
_entity.pdbx_description
1 polymer ?
#
loop_
_entity_poly.entity_id
_entity_poly.type
_entity_poly.pdbx_seq_one_letter_code
_entity_poly.pdbx_strand_id
1 'polypeptide(L)'
;MRTGCEPTRFGNEAKTIIQGDALTELKKLPAESVDLIFADPPYNIGKNFDGLIEAWKEDLFIDWLFEVIAECHRVLKKQGSMYIMNSTENMPFIDLQCRKLFTIKSVASSGHMTVLECRRKNTTAPCTNPS
;
A
#
# COMPACT_ATOMS: atom_id res chain seq x y z
N MET A 1 16.82 0.74 -5.74
CA MET A 1 16.51 1.34 -4.42
C MET A 1 17.72 2.12 -3.94
N ARG A 2 17.55 3.37 -3.51
CA ARG A 2 18.61 4.10 -2.80
C ARG A 2 18.59 3.65 -1.34
N THR A 3 19.26 2.55 -1.04
CA THR A 3 19.50 2.13 0.34
C THR A 3 20.67 2.96 0.90
N GLY A 4 20.51 3.53 2.11
CA GLY A 4 21.63 4.15 2.84
C GLY A 4 21.59 5.65 3.10
N CYS A 5 20.46 6.34 2.88
CA CYS A 5 20.27 7.71 3.40
C CYS A 5 19.34 7.64 4.62
N GLU A 6 19.75 8.26 5.73
CA GLU A 6 18.89 8.43 6.90
C GLU A 6 17.64 9.25 6.51
N PRO A 7 16.43 8.85 6.95
CA PRO A 7 15.21 9.54 6.58
C PRO A 7 15.22 10.96 7.14
N THR A 8 14.91 11.94 6.31
CA THR A 8 14.76 13.32 6.76
C THR A 8 13.30 13.63 7.03
N ARG A 9 13.01 14.22 8.19
CA ARG A 9 11.65 14.63 8.60
C ARG A 9 11.51 16.13 8.51
N PHE A 10 10.46 16.59 7.86
CA PHE A 10 10.10 18.00 7.75
C PHE A 10 8.71 18.23 8.35
N GLY A 11 8.47 19.41 8.93
CA GLY A 11 7.16 19.79 9.47
C GLY A 11 7.04 19.60 10.98
N ASN A 12 5.83 19.27 11.45
CA ASN A 12 5.47 19.14 12.86
C ASN A 12 4.44 18.01 13.08
N GLU A 13 3.93 17.88 14.30
CA GLU A 13 2.96 16.83 14.68
C GLU A 13 1.68 16.84 13.83
N ALA A 14 1.20 18.01 13.40
CA ALA A 14 -0.01 18.11 12.59
C ALA A 14 0.24 17.73 11.12
N LYS A 15 1.45 17.98 10.61
CA LYS A 15 1.83 17.76 9.20
C LYS A 15 3.31 17.40 9.13
N THR A 16 3.60 16.15 8.81
CA THR A 16 4.98 15.66 8.67
C THR A 16 5.21 15.14 7.26
N ILE A 17 6.35 15.49 6.67
CA ILE A 17 6.86 14.89 5.43
C ILE A 17 8.07 14.06 5.78
N ILE A 18 8.10 12.80 5.34
CA ILE A 18 9.22 11.89 5.54
C ILE A 18 9.85 11.63 4.18
N GLN A 19 11.08 12.09 3.99
CA GLN A 19 11.88 11.81 2.81
C GLN A 19 12.74 10.57 3.09
N GLY A 20 12.33 9.43 2.52
CA GLY A 20 13.03 8.15 2.68
C GLY A 20 12.41 7.08 1.79
N ASP A 21 12.89 5.84 1.94
CA ASP A 21 12.26 4.68 1.30
C ASP A 21 10.88 4.43 1.93
N ALA A 22 9.82 4.52 1.11
CA ALA A 22 8.44 4.54 1.61
C ALA A 22 8.08 3.28 2.41
N LEU A 23 8.51 2.10 1.95
CA LEU A 23 8.22 0.84 2.63
C LEU A 23 8.99 0.73 3.96
N THR A 24 10.26 1.14 3.96
CA THR A 24 11.09 1.17 5.17
C THR A 24 10.51 2.11 6.22
N GLU A 25 10.04 3.29 5.83
CA GLU A 25 9.45 4.25 6.77
C GLU A 25 8.05 3.83 7.22
N LEU A 26 7.25 3.22 6.34
CA LEU A 26 5.93 2.66 6.68
C LEU A 26 6.03 1.59 7.78
N LYS A 27 7.05 0.73 7.73
CA LYS A 27 7.34 -0.28 8.76
C LYS A 27 7.61 0.30 10.15
N LYS A 28 8.10 1.55 10.23
CA LYS A 28 8.37 2.23 11.50
C LYS A 28 7.11 2.81 12.15
N LEU A 29 6.02 2.97 11.39
CA LEU A 29 4.76 3.48 11.94
C LEU A 29 4.11 2.42 12.85
N PRO A 30 3.47 2.82 13.97
CA PRO A 30 2.77 1.89 14.84
C PRO A 30 1.63 1.16 14.11
N ALA A 31 1.30 -0.04 14.59
CA ALA A 31 0.11 -0.72 14.10
C ALA A 31 -1.16 0.04 14.51
N GLU A 32 -2.21 -0.03 13.69
CA GLU A 32 -3.52 0.59 13.96
C GLU A 32 -3.45 2.09 14.33
N SER A 33 -2.51 2.85 13.74
CA SER A 33 -2.33 4.28 14.03
C SER A 33 -2.93 5.22 12.97
N VAL A 34 -3.27 4.71 11.79
CA VAL A 34 -3.71 5.52 10.64
C VAL A 34 -5.21 5.31 10.37
N ASP A 35 -5.97 6.39 10.22
CA ASP A 35 -7.40 6.34 9.89
C ASP A 35 -7.66 6.19 8.38
N LEU A 36 -6.81 6.80 7.56
CA LEU A 36 -6.96 6.85 6.11
C LEU A 36 -5.61 6.73 5.40
N ILE A 37 -5.52 5.86 4.41
CA ILE A 37 -4.35 5.73 3.54
C ILE A 37 -4.74 6.07 2.10
N PHE A 38 -3.88 6.83 1.44
CA PHE A 38 -3.93 7.06 0.00
C PHE A 38 -2.58 6.63 -0.57
N ALA A 39 -2.59 5.61 -1.42
CA ALA A 39 -1.38 4.98 -1.94
C ALA A 39 -1.38 4.98 -3.47
N ASP A 40 -0.32 5.54 -4.04
CA ASP A 40 -0.03 5.57 -5.48
C ASP A 40 1.36 4.94 -5.70
N PRO A 41 1.51 3.61 -5.50
CA PRO A 41 2.78 2.94 -5.74
C PRO A 41 3.13 2.92 -7.24
N PRO A 42 4.42 2.74 -7.62
CA PRO A 42 4.86 2.62 -9.01
C PRO A 42 4.02 1.63 -9.82
N TYR A 43 3.89 1.86 -11.13
CA TYR A 43 3.05 1.02 -12.01
C TYR A 43 3.88 -0.03 -12.75
N ASN A 44 5.21 0.13 -12.78
CA ASN A 44 6.13 -0.81 -13.43
C ASN A 44 5.85 -1.04 -14.93
N ILE A 45 5.36 -0.01 -15.62
CA ILE A 45 4.99 -0.04 -17.05
C ILE A 45 6.05 0.57 -17.97
N GLY A 46 7.30 0.68 -17.51
CA GLY A 46 8.42 1.21 -18.29
C GLY A 46 8.42 2.73 -18.46
N LYS A 47 7.59 3.45 -17.69
CA LYS A 47 7.56 4.92 -17.72
C LYS A 47 8.85 5.49 -17.14
N ASN A 48 9.34 6.56 -17.76
CA ASN A 48 10.52 7.29 -17.31
C ASN A 48 10.06 8.55 -16.56
N PHE A 49 10.42 8.63 -15.28
CA PHE A 49 10.22 9.79 -14.43
C PHE A 49 11.60 10.41 -14.13
N ASP A 50 12.01 11.39 -14.95
CA ASP A 50 13.26 12.13 -14.78
C ASP A 50 14.50 11.24 -14.55
N GLY A 51 14.62 10.18 -15.35
CA GLY A 51 15.73 9.21 -15.29
C GLY A 51 15.44 7.99 -14.41
N LEU A 52 14.32 7.96 -13.69
CA LEU A 52 13.83 6.78 -12.98
C LEU A 52 12.91 5.97 -13.90
N ILE A 53 13.45 4.87 -14.43
CA ILE A 53 12.71 3.96 -15.30
C ILE A 53 12.05 2.87 -14.44
N GLU A 54 10.73 2.79 -14.47
CA GLU A 54 9.95 1.75 -13.80
C GLU A 54 9.95 0.44 -14.62
N ALA A 55 11.09 -0.24 -14.67
CA ALA A 55 11.27 -1.50 -15.42
C ALA A 55 11.90 -2.60 -14.54
N TRP A 56 11.28 -2.85 -13.38
CA TRP A 56 11.69 -3.90 -12.47
C TRP A 56 11.24 -5.26 -13.01
N LYS A 57 11.94 -6.34 -12.63
CA LYS A 57 11.45 -7.70 -12.89
C LYS A 57 10.08 -7.86 -12.23
N GLU A 58 9.10 -8.32 -13.02
CA GLU A 58 7.68 -8.37 -12.63
C GLU A 58 7.44 -9.07 -11.29
N ASP A 59 7.98 -10.27 -11.09
CA ASP A 59 7.83 -11.01 -9.82
C ASP A 59 8.31 -10.20 -8.60
N LEU A 60 9.46 -9.52 -8.72
CA LEU A 60 10.02 -8.72 -7.64
C LEU A 60 9.18 -7.47 -7.34
N PHE A 61 8.60 -6.88 -8.38
CA PHE A 61 7.69 -5.75 -8.24
C PHE A 61 6.38 -6.18 -7.55
N ILE A 62 5.80 -7.31 -7.95
CA ILE A 62 4.57 -7.83 -7.34
C ILE A 62 4.81 -8.23 -5.88
N ASP A 63 5.92 -8.89 -5.56
CA ASP A 63 6.28 -9.24 -4.18
C ASP A 63 6.41 -7.98 -3.30
N TRP A 64 7.10 -6.96 -3.81
CA TRP A 64 7.22 -5.67 -3.13
C TRP A 64 5.86 -4.99 -2.94
N LEU A 65 5.00 -5.01 -3.96
CA LEU A 65 3.66 -4.42 -3.89
C LEU A 65 2.77 -5.13 -2.86
N PHE A 66 2.89 -6.45 -2.75
CA PHE A 66 2.18 -7.22 -1.73
C PHE A 66 2.65 -6.89 -0.32
N GLU A 67 3.96 -6.65 -0.14
CA GLU A 67 4.52 -6.19 1.12
C GLU A 67 4.01 -4.79 1.51
N VAL A 68 3.93 -3.86 0.55
CA VAL A 68 3.31 -2.53 0.76
C VAL A 68 1.85 -2.68 1.21
N ILE A 69 1.05 -3.51 0.54
CA ILE A 69 -0.35 -3.75 0.91
C ILE A 69 -0.47 -4.34 2.32
N ALA A 70 0.41 -5.26 2.69
CA ALA A 70 0.43 -5.88 4.02
C ALA A 70 0.78 -4.87 5.12
N GLU A 71 1.75 -4.00 4.88
CA GLU A 71 2.14 -2.94 5.80
C GLU A 71 1.05 -1.87 5.93
N CYS A 72 0.39 -1.50 4.82
CA CYS A 72 -0.80 -0.64 4.85
C CYS A 72 -1.90 -1.25 5.72
N HIS A 73 -2.15 -2.56 5.61
CA HIS A 73 -3.12 -3.25 6.48
C HIS A 73 -2.73 -3.17 7.97
N ARG A 74 -1.44 -3.34 8.29
CA ARG A 74 -0.94 -3.30 9.67
C ARG A 74 -1.13 -1.94 10.33
N VAL A 75 -0.78 -0.86 9.63
CA VAL A 75 -0.84 0.51 10.19
C VAL A 75 -2.25 1.08 10.20
N LEU A 76 -3.13 0.61 9.32
CA LEU A 76 -4.50 1.09 9.24
C LEU A 76 -5.32 0.63 10.45
N LYS A 77 -6.13 1.51 11.03
CA LYS A 77 -7.07 1.17 12.11
C LYS A 77 -8.14 0.19 11.64
N LYS A 78 -8.78 -0.50 12.60
CA LYS A 78 -9.88 -1.45 12.35
C LYS A 78 -11.04 -0.85 11.53
N GLN A 79 -11.29 0.44 11.70
CA GLN A 79 -12.33 1.18 10.97
C GLN A 79 -11.79 2.06 9.84
N GLY A 80 -10.47 1.99 9.59
CA GLY A 80 -9.83 2.81 8.59
C GLY A 80 -10.08 2.33 7.17
N SER A 81 -9.87 3.24 6.23
CA SER A 81 -9.99 2.99 4.80
C SER A 81 -8.66 3.21 4.08
N MET A 82 -8.44 2.48 2.99
CA MET A 82 -7.32 2.66 2.09
C MET A 82 -7.83 2.85 0.67
N TYR A 83 -7.26 3.81 -0.05
CA TYR A 83 -7.39 3.96 -1.48
C TYR A 83 -6.05 3.62 -2.10
N ILE A 84 -6.01 2.60 -2.96
CA ILE A 84 -4.81 2.23 -3.71
C ILE A 84 -5.10 2.39 -5.20
N MET A 85 -4.22 3.09 -5.91
CA MET A 85 -4.30 3.26 -7.34
C MET A 85 -3.15 2.57 -8.06
N ASN A 86 -3.45 2.04 -9.24
CA ASN A 86 -2.42 1.50 -10.12
C ASN A 86 -2.90 1.47 -11.57
N SER A 87 -2.05 0.95 -12.46
CA SER A 87 -2.46 0.59 -13.82
C SER A 87 -3.59 -0.46 -13.77
N THR A 88 -4.50 -0.39 -14.75
CA THR A 88 -5.57 -1.39 -14.90
C THR A 88 -5.00 -2.81 -15.04
N GLU A 89 -3.81 -2.93 -15.63
CA GLU A 89 -3.10 -4.21 -15.86
C GLU A 89 -2.64 -4.88 -14.56
N ASN A 90 -2.21 -4.10 -13.56
CA ASN A 90 -1.77 -4.63 -12.26
C ASN A 90 -2.94 -4.91 -11.31
N MET A 91 -4.14 -4.38 -11.61
CA MET A 91 -5.28 -4.45 -10.69
C MET A 91 -5.73 -5.87 -10.33
N PRO A 92 -5.67 -6.90 -11.20
CA PRO A 92 -5.99 -8.28 -10.80
C PRO A 92 -5.11 -8.79 -9.64
N PHE A 93 -3.82 -8.50 -9.65
CA PHE A 93 -2.90 -8.90 -8.58
C PHE A 93 -3.21 -8.15 -7.28
N ILE A 94 -3.43 -6.83 -7.38
CA ILE A 94 -3.76 -5.96 -6.25
C ILE A 94 -5.09 -6.37 -5.62
N ASP A 95 -6.14 -6.58 -6.42
CA ASP A 95 -7.47 -6.97 -5.94
C ASP A 95 -7.42 -8.32 -5.20
N LEU A 96 -6.73 -9.33 -5.76
CA LEU A 96 -6.56 -10.62 -5.10
C LEU A 96 -5.84 -10.51 -3.76
N GLN A 97 -4.77 -9.73 -3.68
CA GLN A 97 -4.04 -9.53 -2.42
C GLN A 97 -4.86 -8.72 -1.42
N CYS A 98 -5.49 -7.64 -1.86
CA CYS A 98 -6.36 -6.81 -1.02
C CYS A 98 -7.53 -7.64 -0.46
N ARG A 99 -8.14 -8.53 -1.23
CA ARG A 99 -9.23 -9.40 -0.74
C ARG A 99 -8.82 -10.32 0.40
N LYS A 100 -7.53 -10.65 0.58
CA LYS A 100 -7.08 -11.44 1.74
C LYS A 100 -7.17 -10.64 3.04
N LEU A 101 -6.88 -9.34 2.98
CA LEU A 101 -6.68 -8.47 4.16
C LEU A 101 -7.78 -7.41 4.36
N PHE A 102 -8.51 -7.09 3.30
CA PHE A 102 -9.49 -6.00 3.24
C PHE A 102 -10.81 -6.45 2.63
N THR A 103 -11.86 -5.72 2.96
CA THR A 103 -13.14 -5.74 2.27
C THR A 103 -13.12 -4.67 1.20
N ILE A 104 -13.28 -5.06 -0.07
CA ILE A 104 -13.36 -4.12 -1.18
C ILE A 104 -14.72 -3.41 -1.12
N LYS A 105 -14.70 -2.08 -1.16
CA LYS A 105 -15.89 -1.23 -1.06
C LYS A 105 -16.34 -0.73 -2.43
N SER A 106 -15.37 -0.31 -3.24
CA SER A 106 -15.63 0.17 -4.60
C SER A 106 -14.40 -0.03 -5.48
N VAL A 107 -14.64 -0.06 -6.79
CA VAL A 107 -13.61 -0.07 -7.83
C VAL A 107 -14.00 1.00 -8.83
N ALA A 108 -13.10 1.94 -9.11
CA ALA A 108 -13.32 3.00 -10.09
C ALA A 108 -12.19 2.97 -11.11
N SER A 109 -12.54 2.90 -12.39
CA SER A 109 -11.56 2.87 -13.48
C SER A 109 -11.80 4.03 -14.44
N SER A 110 -10.71 4.65 -14.90
CA SER A 110 -10.73 5.68 -15.94
C SER A 110 -9.50 5.50 -16.83
N GLY A 111 -9.73 5.14 -18.09
CA GLY A 111 -8.66 4.79 -19.03
C GLY A 111 -7.80 3.64 -18.50
N HIS A 112 -6.49 3.87 -18.39
CA HIS A 112 -5.49 2.88 -17.95
C HIS A 112 -5.21 2.91 -16.45
N MET A 113 -6.04 3.60 -15.66
CA MET A 113 -5.87 3.74 -14.21
C MET A 113 -7.10 3.21 -13.48
N THR A 114 -6.87 2.46 -12.41
CA THR A 114 -7.90 1.96 -11.52
C THR A 114 -7.59 2.31 -10.07
N VAL A 115 -8.63 2.71 -9.33
CA VAL A 115 -8.58 2.96 -7.88
C VAL A 115 -9.44 1.92 -7.18
N LEU A 116 -8.88 1.32 -6.13
CA LEU A 116 -9.53 0.36 -5.27
C LEU A 116 -9.75 0.98 -3.89
N GLU A 117 -11.02 1.10 -3.48
CA GLU A 117 -11.36 1.48 -2.11
C GLU A 117 -11.48 0.23 -1.24
N CYS A 118 -10.69 0.18 -0.18
CA CYS A 118 -10.57 -0.94 0.73
C CYS A 118 -10.92 -0.51 2.15
N ARG A 119 -11.63 -1.35 2.89
CA ARG A 119 -11.79 -1.22 4.35
C ARG A 119 -11.13 -2.40 5.05
N ARG A 120 -10.41 -2.15 6.14
CA ARG A 120 -9.70 -3.21 6.88
C ARG A 120 -10.67 -4.33 7.30
N LYS A 121 -10.27 -5.59 7.13
CA LYS A 121 -11.01 -6.71 7.76
C LYS A 121 -10.65 -6.77 9.24
N ASN A 122 -11.67 -6.87 10.08
CA ASN A 122 -11.45 -7.29 11.45
C ASN A 122 -11.11 -8.77 11.42
N THR A 123 -9.85 -9.13 11.63
CA THR A 123 -9.48 -10.48 12.00
C THR A 123 -10.05 -10.72 13.40
N THR A 124 -11.28 -11.23 13.48
CA THR A 124 -11.65 -12.07 14.61
C THR A 124 -10.72 -13.27 14.56
N ALA A 125 -9.95 -13.51 15.62
CA ALA A 125 -9.26 -14.77 15.80
C ALA A 125 -10.24 -15.92 15.45
N PRO A 126 -9.79 -17.01 14.80
CA PRO A 126 -10.68 -18.15 14.58
C PRO A 126 -11.21 -18.57 15.95
N CYS A 127 -12.54 -18.62 16.10
CA CYS A 127 -13.15 -19.22 17.28
C CYS A 127 -12.53 -20.62 17.44
N THR A 128 -11.70 -20.81 18.46
CA THR A 128 -11.33 -22.14 18.90
C THR A 128 -12.63 -22.80 19.36
N ASN A 129 -13.14 -23.74 18.58
CA ASN A 129 -14.29 -24.53 18.98
C ASN A 129 -13.96 -25.20 20.33
N PRO A 130 -14.75 -24.98 21.39
CA PRO A 130 -14.61 -25.79 22.59
C PRO A 130 -15.05 -27.21 22.24
N SER A 131 -14.15 -28.16 22.52
CA SER A 131 -14.33 -29.61 22.50
C SER A 131 -15.49 -30.08 23.38
#